data_AF-A0A3E0WPS5-F1
#
_entry.id   AF-A0A3E0WPS5-F1
#
_cell.length_a   1.000
_cell.length_b   1.000
_cell.length_c   1.000
_cell.angle_alpha   90.00
_cell.angle_beta   90.00
_cell.angle_gamma   90.00
#
_symmetry.space_group_name_H-M   'P 1'
#
loop_
_entity.id
_entity.type
_entity.pdbx_description
1 polymer ?
#
loop_
_entity_poly.entity_id
_entity_poly.type
_entity_poly.pdbx_seq_one_letter_code
_entity_poly.pdbx_strand_id
1 'polypeptide(L)'
;MPPLEHHRLDHKDMRTSLSHLPAEKQQELEQIADLIDKTVQPELVILYGSYARGDYKEEKDLAPQRWSGHASDYDILVAVSDRTTESDAELGRQLYELCNAHNFSASSGPSSIALVT
;
A
#
# COMPACT_ATOMS: atom_id res chain seq x y z
N MET A 1 -18.53 -27.33 -20.53
CA MET A 1 -17.94 -26.49 -19.47
C MET A 1 -18.98 -25.47 -19.08
N PRO A 2 -19.53 -25.47 -17.86
CA PRO A 2 -20.36 -24.36 -17.40
C PRO A 2 -19.48 -23.10 -17.24
N PRO A 3 -20.04 -21.88 -17.41
CA PRO A 3 -19.31 -20.64 -17.17
C PRO A 3 -18.90 -20.56 -15.69
N LEU A 4 -17.69 -20.04 -15.42
CA LEU A 4 -17.26 -19.73 -14.06
C LEU A 4 -18.09 -18.54 -13.56
N GLU A 5 -19.00 -18.78 -12.61
CA GLU A 5 -19.67 -17.70 -11.90
C GLU A 5 -18.64 -17.00 -11.00
N HIS A 6 -18.21 -15.81 -11.43
CA HIS A 6 -17.50 -14.90 -10.53
C HIS A 6 -18.54 -14.31 -9.57
N HIS A 7 -18.61 -14.85 -8.35
CA HIS A 7 -19.27 -14.15 -7.25
C HIS A 7 -18.57 -12.80 -7.09
N ARG A 8 -19.24 -11.72 -7.56
CA ARG A 8 -18.83 -10.36 -7.24
C ARG A 8 -18.87 -10.26 -5.71
N LEU A 9 -17.72 -10.07 -5.09
CA LEU A 9 -17.67 -9.70 -3.68
C LEU A 9 -18.42 -8.38 -3.53
N ASP A 10 -19.45 -8.39 -2.70
CA ASP A 10 -20.21 -7.19 -2.40
C ASP A 10 -19.28 -6.18 -1.71
N HIS A 11 -19.47 -4.88 -1.90
CA HIS A 11 -18.59 -3.85 -1.30
C HIS A 11 -18.58 -3.90 0.24
N LYS A 12 -19.51 -4.66 0.83
CA LYS A 12 -19.56 -4.98 2.26
C LYS A 12 -18.37 -5.81 2.74
N ASP A 13 -17.71 -6.55 1.85
CA ASP A 13 -16.56 -7.40 2.17
C ASP A 13 -15.22 -6.66 2.12
N MET A 14 -15.19 -5.44 1.54
CA MET A 14 -14.00 -4.59 1.60
C MET A 14 -13.82 -4.04 3.02
N ARG A 15 -12.77 -4.51 3.70
CA ARG A 15 -12.37 -3.96 5.00
C ARG A 15 -11.88 -2.53 4.83
N THR A 16 -12.54 -1.60 5.48
CA THR A 16 -12.13 -0.18 5.56
C THR A 16 -11.40 0.15 6.87
N SER A 17 -11.37 -0.79 7.82
CA SER A 17 -10.70 -0.60 9.10
C SER A 17 -9.31 -1.24 9.11
N LEU A 18 -8.35 -0.55 9.71
CA LEU A 18 -7.00 -1.04 9.98
C LEU A 18 -6.85 -1.62 11.41
N SER A 19 -7.95 -1.87 12.12
CA SER A 19 -7.93 -2.25 13.55
C SER A 19 -7.24 -3.58 13.86
N HIS A 20 -6.97 -4.41 12.85
CA HIS A 20 -6.18 -5.63 13.00
C HIS A 20 -4.68 -5.38 13.08
N LEU A 21 -4.21 -4.17 12.72
CA LEU A 21 -2.82 -3.75 12.84
C LEU A 21 -2.54 -3.09 14.19
N PRO A 22 -1.29 -3.12 14.69
CA PRO A 22 -0.89 -2.30 15.83
C PRO A 22 -1.12 -0.80 15.60
N ALA A 23 -1.40 -0.04 16.66
CA ALA A 23 -1.73 1.38 16.57
C ALA A 23 -0.64 2.22 15.85
N GLU A 24 0.63 1.89 16.08
CA GLU A 24 1.76 2.52 15.39
C GLU A 24 1.65 2.37 13.86
N LYS A 25 1.35 1.16 13.37
CA LYS A 25 1.21 0.87 11.95
C LYS A 25 -0.02 1.56 11.35
N GLN A 26 -1.11 1.64 12.11
CA GLN A 26 -2.30 2.39 11.69
C GLN A 26 -1.96 3.87 11.49
N GLN A 27 -1.26 4.48 12.45
CA GLN A 27 -0.85 5.88 12.38
C GLN A 27 0.10 6.16 11.21
N GLU A 28 1.05 5.27 10.93
CA GLU A 28 1.92 5.39 9.76
C GLU A 28 1.13 5.32 8.45
N LEU A 29 0.20 4.37 8.32
CA LEU A 29 -0.64 4.23 7.13
C LEU A 29 -1.56 5.43 6.91
N GLU A 30 -2.09 6.01 7.99
CA GLU A 30 -2.84 7.27 7.94
C GLU A 30 -1.95 8.42 7.45
N GLN A 31 -0.71 8.53 7.94
CA GLN A 31 0.24 9.53 7.47
C GLN A 31 0.59 9.35 5.99
N ILE A 32 0.79 8.11 5.53
CA ILE A 32 1.06 7.82 4.13
C ILE A 32 -0.14 8.21 3.27
N ALA A 33 -1.37 7.87 3.69
CA ALA A 33 -2.58 8.26 2.98
C ALA A 33 -2.74 9.78 2.88
N ASP A 34 -2.49 10.51 3.97
CA ASP A 34 -2.50 11.98 4.01
C ASP A 34 -1.45 12.61 3.08
N LEU A 35 -0.28 11.99 2.96
CA LEU A 35 0.79 12.43 2.07
C LEU A 35 0.40 12.23 0.61
N ILE A 36 -0.13 11.04 0.26
CA ILE A 36 -0.63 10.74 -1.08
C ILE A 36 -1.75 11.72 -1.46
N ASP A 37 -2.71 11.97 -0.56
CA ASP A 37 -3.83 12.89 -0.77
C ASP A 37 -3.34 14.30 -1.16
N LYS A 38 -2.37 14.83 -0.40
CA LYS A 38 -1.79 16.16 -0.64
C LYS A 38 -1.00 16.25 -1.94
N THR A 39 -0.43 15.15 -2.42
CA THR A 39 0.44 15.14 -3.60
C THR A 39 -0.34 14.90 -4.88
N VAL A 40 -1.23 13.91 -4.92
CA VAL A 40 -1.86 13.45 -6.17
C VAL A 40 -3.38 13.52 -6.19
N GLN A 41 -4.03 13.85 -5.07
CA GLN A 41 -5.51 13.89 -4.95
C GLN A 41 -6.18 12.65 -5.56
N PRO A 42 -5.89 11.46 -5.01
CA PRO A 42 -6.34 10.20 -5.60
C PRO A 42 -7.86 10.04 -5.49
N GLU A 43 -8.43 9.25 -6.39
CA GLU A 43 -9.81 8.79 -6.26
C GLU A 43 -9.91 7.67 -5.21
N LEU A 44 -8.86 6.85 -5.07
CA LEU A 44 -8.82 5.74 -4.13
C LEU A 44 -7.40 5.39 -3.70
N VAL A 45 -7.21 5.11 -2.41
CA VAL A 45 -5.97 4.55 -1.84
C VAL A 45 -6.30 3.22 -1.19
N ILE A 46 -5.60 2.16 -1.58
CA ILE A 46 -5.85 0.80 -1.08
C ILE A 46 -4.56 0.21 -0.52
N LEU A 47 -4.57 -0.18 0.75
CA LEU A 47 -3.56 -1.07 1.29
C LEU A 47 -3.85 -2.50 0.82
N TYR A 48 -2.88 -3.15 0.20
CA TYR A 48 -2.94 -4.56 -0.17
C TYR A 48 -1.76 -5.34 0.42
N GLY A 49 -1.57 -6.57 -0.04
CA GLY A 49 -0.43 -7.37 0.39
C GLY A 49 -0.51 -7.82 1.85
N SER A 50 0.66 -8.00 2.46
CA SER A 50 0.76 -8.72 3.74
C SER A 50 0.24 -7.94 4.95
N TYR A 51 0.39 -6.61 4.95
CA TYR A 51 -0.19 -5.76 5.98
C TYR A 51 -1.72 -5.70 5.90
N ALA A 52 -2.31 -5.69 4.69
CA ALA A 52 -3.75 -5.77 4.54
C ALA A 52 -4.33 -7.08 5.11
N ARG A 53 -3.63 -8.21 4.89
CA ARG A 53 -4.06 -9.54 5.39
C ARG A 53 -3.74 -9.78 6.87
N GLY A 54 -2.75 -9.08 7.42
CA GLY A 54 -2.25 -9.28 8.77
C GLY A 54 -1.23 -10.42 8.90
N ASP A 55 -0.65 -10.88 7.79
CA ASP A 55 0.38 -11.94 7.74
C ASP A 55 1.78 -11.39 7.40
N TYR A 56 1.99 -10.09 7.62
CA TYR A 56 3.27 -9.40 7.44
C TYR A 56 4.35 -9.92 8.39
N LYS A 57 5.61 -9.74 7.99
CA LYS A 57 6.77 -10.08 8.83
C LYS A 57 7.71 -8.88 8.93
N GLU A 58 8.15 -8.58 10.13
CA GLU A 58 9.15 -7.55 10.38
C GLU A 58 10.52 -8.17 10.59
N GLU A 59 11.60 -7.37 10.57
CA GLU A 59 12.96 -7.91 10.70
C GLU A 59 13.15 -8.76 11.98
N LYS A 60 12.46 -8.40 13.07
CA LYS A 60 12.44 -9.16 14.33
C LYS A 60 11.82 -10.55 14.22
N ASP A 61 10.95 -10.77 13.23
CA ASP A 61 10.25 -12.04 12.98
C ASP A 61 11.05 -12.96 12.04
N LEU A 62 12.21 -12.49 11.57
CA LEU A 62 13.04 -13.17 10.59
C LEU A 62 14.25 -13.81 11.26
N ALA A 63 14.76 -14.90 10.67
CA ALA A 63 15.89 -15.62 11.24
C ALA A 63 17.18 -14.76 11.14
N PRO A 64 17.97 -14.58 12.22
CA PRO A 64 19.13 -13.68 12.21
C PRO A 64 20.19 -14.02 11.16
N GLN A 65 20.32 -15.30 10.80
CA GLN A 65 21.27 -15.80 9.83
C GLN A 65 20.49 -16.55 8.74
N ARG A 66 20.21 -15.86 7.65
CA ARG A 66 19.29 -16.31 6.59
C ARG A 66 19.92 -16.16 5.21
N TRP A 67 19.64 -17.13 4.34
CA TRP A 67 19.99 -17.07 2.91
C TRP A 67 18.94 -16.34 2.08
N SER A 68 17.72 -16.12 2.60
CA SER A 68 16.63 -15.46 1.88
C SER A 68 15.55 -14.84 2.78
N GLY A 69 14.72 -14.01 2.13
CA GLY A 69 13.55 -13.31 2.68
C GLY A 69 13.88 -11.88 3.09
N HIS A 70 12.86 -11.04 3.12
CA HIS A 70 12.93 -9.63 3.52
C HIS A 70 11.78 -9.32 4.49
N ALA A 71 11.91 -8.24 5.25
CA ALA A 71 10.77 -7.67 5.96
C ALA A 71 9.70 -7.22 4.95
N SER A 72 8.45 -7.30 5.35
CA SER A 72 7.31 -6.87 4.55
C SER A 72 7.32 -5.35 4.36
N ASP A 73 6.94 -4.94 3.16
CA ASP A 73 6.69 -3.55 2.78
C ASP A 73 5.21 -3.19 2.94
N TYR A 74 4.90 -1.89 2.95
CA TYR A 74 3.55 -1.38 2.75
C TYR A 74 3.23 -1.36 1.25
N ASP A 75 2.44 -2.35 0.82
CA ASP A 75 1.95 -2.44 -0.56
C ASP A 75 0.69 -1.57 -0.73
N ILE A 76 0.79 -0.46 -1.46
CA ILE A 76 -0.26 0.57 -1.60
C ILE A 76 -0.60 0.78 -3.07
N LEU A 77 -1.87 0.67 -3.41
CA LEU A 77 -2.40 1.00 -4.73
C LEU A 77 -3.03 2.39 -4.66
N VAL A 78 -2.66 3.26 -5.58
CA VAL A 78 -3.20 4.62 -5.70
C VAL A 78 -3.89 4.75 -7.05
N ALA A 79 -5.20 4.90 -7.04
CA ALA A 79 -5.98 5.20 -8.23
C ALA A 79 -6.15 6.72 -8.35
N VAL A 80 -5.70 7.28 -9.46
CA VAL A 80 -5.84 8.71 -9.77
C VAL A 80 -6.69 8.87 -11.03
N SER A 81 -7.35 10.01 -11.19
CA SER A 81 -8.15 10.24 -12.40
C SER A 81 -7.23 10.52 -13.61
N ASP A 82 -7.54 9.99 -14.79
CA ASP A 82 -6.90 10.27 -16.10
C ASP A 82 -6.89 11.77 -16.53
N ARG A 83 -7.35 12.68 -15.67
CA ARG A 83 -7.24 14.13 -15.86
C ARG A 83 -5.89 14.68 -15.37
N THR A 84 -5.01 13.85 -14.79
CA THR A 84 -3.68 14.28 -14.37
C THR A 84 -2.81 14.60 -15.58
N THR A 85 -2.17 15.76 -15.59
CA THR A 85 -1.23 16.16 -16.65
C THR A 85 0.16 15.57 -16.48
N GLU A 86 0.46 15.03 -15.29
CA GLU A 86 1.72 14.38 -14.96
C GLU A 86 1.70 12.91 -15.35
N SER A 87 2.85 12.39 -15.78
CA SER A 87 2.98 10.98 -16.12
C SER A 87 3.00 10.08 -14.88
N ASP A 88 2.54 8.83 -15.01
CA ASP A 88 2.62 7.81 -13.95
C ASP A 88 4.03 7.69 -13.35
N ALA A 89 5.06 7.87 -14.19
CA ALA A 89 6.45 7.83 -13.77
C ALA A 89 6.84 9.01 -12.87
N GLU A 90 6.34 10.21 -13.15
CA GLU A 90 6.59 11.41 -12.33
C GLU A 90 5.85 11.33 -11.00
N LEU A 91 4.57 10.95 -11.04
CA LEU A 91 3.76 10.74 -9.84
C LEU A 91 4.35 9.63 -8.96
N GLY A 92 4.76 8.51 -9.57
CA GLY A 92 5.44 7.42 -8.86
C GLY A 92 6.74 7.86 -8.20
N ARG A 93 7.55 8.69 -8.88
CA ARG A 93 8.77 9.25 -8.30
C ARG A 93 8.47 10.19 -7.14
N GLN A 94 7.49 11.08 -7.28
CA GLN A 94 7.11 12.01 -6.21
C GLN A 94 6.65 11.25 -4.96
N LEU A 95 5.77 10.26 -5.12
CA LEU A 95 5.28 9.44 -4.01
C LEU A 95 6.42 8.66 -3.35
N TYR A 96 7.34 8.10 -4.14
CA TYR A 96 8.52 7.42 -3.61
C TYR A 96 9.44 8.34 -2.81
N GLU A 97 9.79 9.51 -3.35
CA GLU A 97 10.62 10.49 -2.67
C GLU A 97 9.97 10.98 -1.38
N LEU A 98 8.66 11.22 -1.41
CA LEU A 98 7.88 11.64 -0.27
C LEU A 98 7.86 10.56 0.81
N CYS A 99 7.60 9.29 0.47
CA CYS A 99 7.58 8.23 1.47
C CYS A 99 8.96 7.97 2.07
N ASN A 100 10.02 8.01 1.27
CA ASN A 100 11.39 7.83 1.75
C ASN A 100 11.91 8.98 2.61
N ALA A 101 11.36 10.19 2.46
CA ALA A 101 11.71 11.31 3.33
C ALA A 101 11.17 11.13 4.76
N HIS A 102 10.29 10.16 4.97
CA HIS A 102 9.69 9.83 6.26
C HIS A 102 10.25 8.50 6.79
N ASN A 103 10.52 8.44 8.10
CA ASN A 103 11.07 7.25 8.75
C ASN A 103 9.95 6.27 9.15
N PHE A 104 9.24 5.71 8.18
CA PHE A 104 8.23 4.67 8.42
C PHE A 104 8.88 3.33 8.80
N SER A 105 8.21 2.57 9.65
CA SER A 105 8.71 1.29 10.17
C SER A 105 8.70 0.15 9.13
N ALA A 106 7.96 0.30 8.04
CA ALA A 106 8.03 -0.58 6.86
C ALA A 106 8.30 0.26 5.61
N SER A 107 9.04 -0.31 4.66
CA SER A 107 9.34 0.40 3.43
C SER A 107 8.10 0.48 2.54
N SER A 108 7.96 1.55 1.79
CA SER A 108 6.93 1.72 0.76
C SER A 108 7.63 2.16 -0.52
N GLY A 109 8.50 1.28 -1.02
CA GLY A 109 9.37 1.54 -2.16
C GLY A 109 8.61 1.73 -3.49
N PRO A 110 9.31 2.01 -4.60
CA PRO A 110 8.67 2.32 -5.88
C PRO A 110 7.93 1.12 -6.47
N SER A 111 8.29 -0.09 -6.04
CA SER A 111 7.62 -1.34 -6.42
C SER A 111 6.40 -1.66 -5.56
N SER A 112 6.30 -1.00 -4.39
CA SER A 112 5.23 -1.22 -3.40
C SER A 112 4.10 -0.21 -3.59
N ILE A 113 4.36 0.95 -4.19
CA ILE A 113 3.34 1.93 -4.58
C ILE A 113 3.04 1.77 -6.08
N ALA A 114 1.84 1.28 -6.39
CA ALA A 114 1.37 1.16 -7.76
C ALA A 114 0.37 2.28 -8.08
N LEU A 115 0.59 3.00 -9.18
CA LEU A 115 -0.38 3.95 -9.72
C LEU A 115 -1.22 3.29 -10.81
N VAL A 116 -2.51 3.63 -10.82
CA VAL A 116 -3.46 3.27 -11.88
C VAL A 116 -4.24 4.51 -12.25
N THR A 117 -4.22 4.86 -13.54
CA THR A 117 -4.96 5.97 -14.17
C THR A 117 -6.22 5.48 -14.89
#